data_AF-E9SE36-F1
#
_entry.id   AF-E9SE36-F1
#
_cell.length_a   1.000
_cell.length_b   1.000
_cell.length_c   1.000
_cell.angle_alpha   90.00
_cell.angle_beta   90.00
_cell.angle_gamma   90.00
#
_symmetry.space_group_name_H-M   'P 1'
#
loop_
_entity.id
_entity.type
_entity.pdbx_description
1 polymer ?
#
loop_
_entity_poly.entity_id
_entity_poly.type
_entity_poly.pdbx_seq_one_letter_code
_entity_poly.pdbx_strand_id
1 'polypeptide(L)'
;MSKVLTTCFRFNMDNPEHAKAWDYLHNFDKDKIKSTNVAAITAVNDYFDRMGRLADDPYFETRQREERFVEQIVSEVGKAFIAEMPKFLASLMLSLNRGYPMQAVSVGTENSRGYAEIGNPSATEGFGNADNSENDDYSGIDFDFIGG
;
A
#
# COMPACT_ATOMS: atom_id res chain seq x y z
N MET A 1 -0.79 50.45 -13.99
CA MET A 1 -2.17 50.25 -14.49
C MET A 1 -2.44 48.76 -14.56
N SER A 2 -3.56 48.28 -14.01
CA SER A 2 -3.97 46.89 -14.17
C SER A 2 -4.53 46.68 -15.58
N LYS A 3 -3.95 45.75 -16.34
CA LYS A 3 -4.47 45.33 -17.64
C LYS A 3 -5.59 44.31 -17.42
N VAL A 4 -6.80 44.64 -17.84
CA VAL A 4 -7.97 43.73 -17.79
C VAL A 4 -8.25 43.25 -19.20
N LEU A 5 -8.36 41.94 -19.37
CA LEU A 5 -8.70 41.29 -20.63
C LEU A 5 -9.96 40.46 -20.44
N THR A 6 -10.81 40.41 -21.47
CA THR A 6 -12.08 39.69 -21.45
C THR A 6 -12.07 38.58 -22.49
N THR A 7 -12.56 37.40 -22.10
CA THR A 7 -12.76 36.24 -22.96
C THR A 7 -14.18 35.71 -22.75
N CYS A 8 -14.86 35.33 -23.84
CA CYS A 8 -16.22 34.79 -23.80
C CYS A 8 -16.23 33.31 -24.17
N PHE A 9 -17.01 32.51 -23.44
CA PHE A 9 -17.21 31.09 -23.74
C PHE A 9 -18.55 30.87 -24.43
N ARG A 10 -18.58 29.96 -25.43
CA ARG A 10 -19.80 29.48 -26.06
C ARG A 10 -20.00 28.02 -25.72
N PHE A 11 -21.14 27.70 -25.12
CA PHE A 11 -21.49 26.35 -24.72
C PHE A 11 -22.44 25.74 -25.76
N ASN A 12 -22.11 24.55 -26.25
CA ASN A 12 -23.01 23.79 -27.11
C ASN A 12 -23.85 22.85 -26.23
N MET A 13 -25.16 23.08 -26.15
CA MET A 13 -26.04 22.28 -25.29
C MET A 13 -26.24 20.84 -25.79
N ASP A 14 -25.92 20.56 -27.05
CA ASP A 14 -25.93 19.19 -27.58
C ASP A 14 -24.71 18.38 -27.11
N ASN A 15 -23.65 19.04 -26.65
CA ASN A 15 -22.49 18.38 -26.07
C ASN A 15 -22.68 18.26 -24.55
N PRO A 16 -22.72 17.03 -23.99
CA PRO A 16 -22.97 16.83 -22.56
C PRO A 16 -21.92 17.50 -21.66
N GLU A 17 -20.65 17.59 -22.10
CA GLU A 17 -19.59 18.24 -21.33
C GLU A 17 -19.79 19.76 -21.25
N HIS A 18 -20.26 20.38 -22.34
CA HIS A 18 -20.56 21.81 -22.35
C HIS A 18 -21.81 22.13 -21.53
N ALA A 19 -22.85 21.28 -21.60
CA ALA A 19 -24.05 21.43 -20.77
C ALA A 19 -23.70 21.31 -19.27
N LYS A 20 -22.91 20.30 -18.91
CA LYS A 20 -22.41 20.12 -17.54
C LYS A 20 -21.58 21.32 -17.05
N ALA A 21 -20.67 21.82 -17.89
CA ALA A 21 -19.88 23.00 -17.55
C ALA A 21 -20.75 24.25 -17.39
N TRP A 22 -21.77 24.41 -18.22
CA TRP A 22 -22.76 25.47 -18.09
C TRP A 22 -23.50 25.41 -16.75
N ASP A 23 -23.96 24.22 -16.36
CA ASP A 23 -24.66 24.01 -15.08
C ASP A 23 -23.76 24.32 -13.89
N TYR A 24 -22.52 23.84 -13.87
CA TYR A 24 -21.58 24.17 -12.79
C TYR A 24 -21.31 25.67 -12.70
N LEU A 25 -21.26 26.35 -13.83
CA LEU A 25 -20.97 27.78 -13.89
C LEU A 25 -22.15 28.65 -13.47
N HIS A 26 -23.39 28.13 -13.45
CA HIS A 26 -24.59 28.90 -13.13
C HIS A 26 -25.30 28.47 -11.85
N ASN A 27 -25.14 27.21 -11.45
CA ASN A 27 -25.82 26.62 -10.28
C ASN A 27 -24.87 26.41 -9.09
N PHE A 28 -23.72 27.09 -9.05
CA PHE A 28 -22.82 27.01 -7.91
C PHE A 28 -23.37 27.78 -6.69
N ASP A 29 -22.97 27.30 -5.51
CA ASP A 29 -23.26 27.94 -4.23
C ASP A 29 -22.56 29.30 -4.14
N LYS A 30 -23.35 30.37 -4.18
CA LYS A 30 -22.88 31.76 -4.15
C LYS A 30 -22.22 32.15 -2.82
N ASP A 31 -22.50 31.40 -1.75
CA ASP A 31 -21.87 31.63 -0.45
C ASP A 31 -20.42 31.10 -0.44
N LYS A 32 -20.12 30.08 -1.26
CA LYS A 32 -18.79 29.50 -1.40
C LYS A 32 -17.95 30.17 -2.48
N ILE A 33 -18.57 30.60 -3.58
CA ILE A 33 -17.85 31.22 -4.70
C ILE A 33 -18.44 32.60 -4.99
N LYS A 34 -17.62 33.64 -4.79
CA LYS A 34 -18.04 35.05 -4.87
C LYS A 34 -18.50 35.49 -6.26
N SER A 35 -18.01 34.85 -7.32
CA SER A 35 -18.46 35.14 -8.69
C SER A 35 -18.14 34.02 -9.67
N THR A 36 -18.92 33.99 -10.76
CA THR A 36 -18.73 33.12 -11.91
C THR A 36 -17.34 33.28 -12.54
N ASN A 37 -16.82 34.51 -12.58
CA ASN A 37 -15.48 34.78 -13.13
C ASN A 37 -14.38 34.17 -12.25
N VAL A 38 -14.52 34.25 -10.92
CA VAL A 38 -13.60 33.59 -9.99
C VAL A 38 -13.69 32.07 -10.14
N ALA A 39 -14.90 31.51 -10.27
CA ALA A 39 -15.09 30.08 -10.53
C ALA A 39 -14.35 29.63 -11.80
N ALA A 40 -14.53 30.38 -12.91
CA ALA A 40 -13.92 30.07 -14.19
C ALA A 40 -12.39 30.17 -14.14
N ILE A 41 -11.84 31.22 -13.52
CA ILE A 41 -10.39 31.39 -13.38
C ILE A 41 -9.79 30.25 -12.54
N THR A 42 -10.42 29.91 -11.41
CA THR A 42 -9.96 28.81 -10.56
C THR A 42 -9.98 27.48 -11.30
N ALA A 43 -11.06 27.19 -12.05
CA ALA A 43 -11.16 25.94 -12.81
C ALA A 43 -10.11 25.84 -13.92
N VAL A 44 -9.82 26.93 -14.63
CA VAL A 44 -8.77 26.99 -15.66
C VAL A 44 -7.39 26.74 -15.03
N ASN A 45 -7.07 27.44 -13.94
CA ASN A 45 -5.80 27.25 -13.24
C ASN A 45 -5.66 25.80 -12.74
N ASP A 46 -6.69 25.26 -12.09
CA ASP A 46 -6.69 23.88 -11.57
C ASP A 46 -6.54 22.84 -12.70
N TYR A 47 -7.14 23.06 -13.87
CA TYR A 47 -6.95 22.18 -15.03
C TYR A 47 -5.49 22.13 -15.50
N PHE A 48 -4.86 23.29 -15.70
CA PHE A 48 -3.48 23.35 -16.16
C PHE A 48 -2.46 22.99 -15.09
N ASP A 49 -2.71 23.33 -13.82
CA ASP A 49 -1.88 22.90 -12.69
C ASP A 49 -1.89 21.38 -12.56
N ARG A 50 -3.05 20.72 -12.69
CA ARG A 50 -3.12 19.25 -12.71
C ARG A 50 -2.38 18.67 -13.90
N MET A 51 -2.52 19.24 -15.09
CA MET A 51 -1.76 18.79 -16.25
C MET A 51 -0.25 18.91 -16.04
N GLY A 52 0.21 20.02 -15.45
CA GLY A 52 1.62 20.21 -15.10
C GLY A 52 2.08 19.18 -14.09
N ARG A 53 1.32 18.96 -13.01
CA ARG A 53 1.63 17.92 -12.01
C ARG A 53 1.64 16.52 -12.57
N LEU A 54 0.78 16.19 -13.54
CA LEU A 54 0.79 14.90 -14.22
C LEU A 54 2.00 14.74 -15.15
N ALA A 55 2.47 15.83 -15.77
CA ALA A 55 3.70 15.83 -16.53
C ALA A 55 4.95 15.69 -15.64
N ASP A 56 4.88 16.25 -14.42
CA ASP A 56 5.94 16.22 -13.41
C ASP A 56 5.76 15.08 -12.38
N ASP A 57 4.81 14.17 -12.59
CA ASP A 57 4.53 13.07 -11.67
C ASP A 57 5.68 12.04 -11.73
N PRO A 58 6.43 11.82 -10.64
CA PRO A 58 7.53 10.85 -10.59
C PRO A 58 7.12 9.41 -10.91
N TYR A 59 5.85 9.06 -10.77
CA TYR A 59 5.32 7.73 -11.14
C TYR A 59 4.95 7.61 -12.63
N PHE A 60 4.99 8.72 -13.37
CA PHE A 60 4.94 8.77 -14.83
C PHE A 60 6.35 8.91 -15.45
N GLU A 61 7.41 8.54 -14.73
CA GLU A 61 8.63 8.09 -15.39
C GLU A 61 8.24 6.91 -16.28
N THR A 62 8.01 7.20 -17.57
CA THR A 62 7.52 6.34 -18.67
C THR A 62 7.47 4.86 -18.33
N ARG A 63 6.38 4.13 -18.61
CA ARG A 63 6.29 2.66 -18.42
C ARG A 63 7.59 1.87 -18.68
N GLN A 64 8.38 2.27 -19.67
CA GLN A 64 9.71 1.69 -19.94
C GLN A 64 10.74 1.78 -18.78
N ARG A 65 10.71 2.85 -17.98
CA ARG A 65 11.59 3.03 -16.82
C ARG A 65 11.10 2.23 -15.62
N GLU A 66 9.79 2.15 -15.43
CA GLU A 66 9.18 1.21 -14.48
C GLU A 66 9.55 -0.24 -14.83
N GLU A 67 9.38 -0.64 -16.10
CA GLU A 67 9.76 -1.98 -16.60
C GLU A 67 11.24 -2.28 -16.34
N ARG A 68 12.14 -1.33 -16.63
CA ARG A 68 13.59 -1.49 -16.33
C ARG A 68 13.90 -1.58 -14.84
N PHE A 69 13.19 -0.80 -14.02
CA PHE A 69 13.35 -0.85 -12.57
C PHE A 69 12.89 -2.21 -12.01
N VAL A 70 11.75 -2.71 -12.48
CA VAL A 70 11.24 -4.05 -12.12
C VAL A 70 12.21 -5.14 -12.58
N GLU A 71 12.70 -5.07 -13.82
CA GLU A 71 13.72 -6.01 -14.33
C GLU A 71 14.99 -6.01 -13.49
N GLN A 72 15.46 -4.83 -13.08
CA GLN A 72 16.64 -4.72 -12.21
C GLN A 72 16.40 -5.35 -10.85
N ILE A 73 15.24 -5.09 -10.22
CA ILE A 73 14.87 -5.72 -8.94
C ILE A 73 14.82 -7.24 -9.08
N VAL A 74 14.08 -7.75 -10.07
CA VAL A 74 13.92 -9.21 -10.28
C VAL A 74 15.28 -9.87 -10.55
N SER A 75 16.15 -9.20 -11.31
CA SER A 75 17.50 -9.71 -11.58
C SER A 75 18.35 -9.79 -10.31
N GLU A 76 18.41 -8.71 -9.52
CA GLU A 76 19.22 -8.67 -8.30
C GLU A 76 18.70 -9.64 -7.23
N VAL A 77 17.38 -9.71 -7.03
CA VAL A 77 16.77 -10.70 -6.13
C VAL A 77 17.06 -12.12 -6.61
N GLY A 78 16.97 -12.39 -7.91
CA GLY A 78 17.30 -13.68 -8.48
C GLY A 78 18.76 -14.07 -8.23
N LYS A 79 19.71 -13.14 -8.38
CA LYS A 79 21.13 -13.37 -8.09
C LYS A 79 21.36 -13.65 -6.60
N ALA A 80 20.80 -12.83 -5.73
CA ALA A 80 20.90 -13.01 -4.28
C ALA A 80 20.32 -14.36 -3.83
N PHE A 81 19.16 -14.73 -4.38
CA PHE A 81 18.53 -16.02 -4.13
C PHE A 81 19.45 -17.18 -4.54
N ILE A 82 19.98 -17.16 -5.77
CA ILE A 82 20.90 -18.21 -6.26
C ILE A 82 22.17 -18.30 -5.39
N ALA A 83 22.69 -17.16 -4.92
CA ALA A 83 23.87 -17.13 -4.04
C ALA A 83 23.61 -17.76 -2.66
N GLU A 84 22.40 -17.58 -2.11
CA GLU A 84 22.01 -18.12 -0.80
C GLU A 84 21.50 -19.58 -0.87
N MET A 85 21.09 -20.06 -2.05
CA MET A 85 20.57 -21.43 -2.27
C MET A 85 21.46 -22.56 -1.70
N PRO A 86 22.80 -22.56 -1.88
CA PRO A 86 23.65 -23.61 -1.33
C PRO A 86 23.65 -23.62 0.20
N LYS A 87 23.62 -22.45 0.85
CA LYS A 87 23.57 -22.33 2.32
C LYS A 87 22.22 -22.81 2.85
N PHE A 88 21.13 -22.42 2.18
CA PHE A 88 19.79 -22.90 2.50
C PHE A 88 19.70 -24.44 2.38
N LEU A 89 20.21 -25.02 1.29
CA LEU A 89 20.21 -26.46 1.09
C LEU A 89 21.07 -27.19 2.13
N ALA A 90 22.24 -26.64 2.48
CA ALA A 90 23.09 -27.20 3.54
C ALA A 90 22.38 -27.17 4.91
N SER A 91 21.70 -26.06 5.24
CA SER A 91 20.89 -25.94 6.46
C SER A 91 19.74 -26.95 6.48
N LEU A 92 19.02 -27.10 5.36
CA LEU A 92 17.95 -28.07 5.22
C LEU A 92 18.47 -29.51 5.38
N MET A 93 19.57 -29.86 4.72
CA MET A 93 20.18 -31.19 4.85
C MET A 93 20.67 -31.47 6.26
N LEU A 94 21.24 -30.46 6.94
CA LEU A 94 21.62 -30.58 8.35
C LEU A 94 20.39 -30.78 9.23
N SER A 95 19.30 -30.06 8.98
CA SER A 95 18.03 -30.22 9.70
C SER A 95 17.40 -31.60 9.49
N LEU A 96 17.48 -32.13 8.27
CA LEU A 96 16.95 -33.46 7.93
C LEU A 96 17.85 -34.59 8.47
N ASN A 97 19.17 -34.38 8.50
CA ASN A 97 20.14 -35.33 9.04
C ASN A 97 20.18 -35.32 10.57
N ARG A 98 19.68 -34.26 11.22
CA ARG A 98 19.25 -34.35 12.62
C ARG A 98 17.93 -35.13 12.65
N GLY A 99 18.05 -36.46 12.59
CA GLY A 99 16.95 -37.35 12.95
C GLY A 99 16.30 -36.85 14.23
N TYR A 100 14.96 -36.84 14.24
CA TYR A 100 14.11 -36.34 15.32
C TYR A 100 14.82 -36.32 16.68
N PRO A 101 15.03 -35.17 17.33
CA PRO A 101 15.40 -35.21 18.73
C PRO A 101 14.19 -35.77 19.49
N MET A 102 14.22 -37.08 19.75
CA MET A 102 13.48 -37.63 20.87
C MET A 102 14.02 -36.91 22.09
N GLN A 103 13.29 -35.89 22.55
CA GLN A 103 13.51 -35.31 23.86
C GLN A 103 13.30 -36.43 24.86
N ALA A 104 14.40 -36.96 25.41
CA ALA A 104 14.33 -37.80 26.58
C ALA A 104 13.80 -36.92 27.72
N VAL A 105 12.53 -37.13 28.08
CA VAL A 105 11.95 -36.61 29.31
C VAL A 105 12.76 -37.18 30.47
N SER A 106 13.48 -36.32 31.20
CA SER A 106 14.13 -36.73 32.44
C SER A 106 13.08 -36.88 33.53
N VAL A 107 12.87 -38.11 33.99
CA VAL A 107 11.99 -38.46 35.11
C VAL A 107 12.79 -38.45 36.43
N GLY A 108 12.27 -37.74 37.44
CA GLY A 108 12.62 -37.80 38.87
C GLY A 108 13.69 -36.76 39.31
N THR A 109 13.48 -35.91 40.32
CA THR A 109 12.94 -36.22 41.66
C THR A 109 12.19 -35.04 42.30
N GLU A 110 10.90 -35.29 42.56
CA GLU A 110 10.05 -34.95 43.72
C GLU A 110 10.27 -33.65 44.53
N ASN A 111 9.26 -32.77 44.54
CA ASN A 111 8.57 -32.35 45.77
C ASN A 111 7.25 -31.60 45.50
N SER A 112 6.15 -32.32 45.74
CA SER A 112 4.89 -31.93 46.36
C SER A 112 4.28 -30.52 46.14
N ARG A 113 3.18 -30.46 45.38
CA ARG A 113 1.80 -30.05 45.85
C ARG A 113 0.95 -29.53 44.69
N GLY A 114 -0.24 -30.10 44.51
CA GLY A 114 -1.43 -29.35 44.07
C GLY A 114 -2.16 -29.81 42.81
N TYR A 115 -3.11 -30.73 43.02
CA TYR A 115 -4.43 -30.92 42.38
C TYR A 115 -4.61 -31.04 40.85
N ALA A 116 -5.43 -32.05 40.52
CA ALA A 116 -6.06 -32.48 39.27
C ALA A 116 -6.69 -31.33 38.45
N GLU A 117 -6.95 -31.44 37.15
CA GLU A 117 -7.95 -32.36 36.58
C GLU A 117 -7.92 -32.35 35.04
N ILE A 118 -8.31 -33.48 34.47
CA ILE A 118 -8.39 -33.80 33.05
C ILE A 118 -9.64 -33.13 32.46
N GLY A 119 -9.52 -32.50 31.30
CA GLY A 119 -10.71 -32.06 30.56
C GLY A 119 -10.38 -31.54 29.17
N ASN A 120 -10.36 -32.45 28.18
CA ASN A 120 -10.75 -32.08 26.83
C ASN A 120 -12.26 -32.37 26.75
N PRO A 121 -13.12 -31.47 26.22
CA PRO A 121 -13.52 -31.72 24.83
C PRO A 121 -14.05 -30.50 24.05
N SER A 122 -14.07 -30.70 22.74
CA SER A 122 -15.15 -30.29 21.81
C SER A 122 -15.23 -28.86 21.28
N ALA A 123 -15.53 -28.85 19.98
CA ALA A 123 -15.85 -27.73 19.11
C ALA A 123 -17.04 -26.89 19.56
N THR A 124 -16.98 -25.59 19.24
CA THR A 124 -18.10 -24.70 18.85
C THR A 124 -17.47 -23.41 18.27
N GLU A 125 -17.64 -23.14 16.98
CA GLU A 125 -18.59 -22.15 16.43
C GLU A 125 -18.41 -20.72 16.98
N GLY A 126 -18.20 -19.76 16.06
CA GLY A 126 -18.46 -18.35 16.34
C GLY A 126 -17.64 -17.39 15.49
N PHE A 127 -18.20 -17.00 14.34
CA PHE A 127 -17.79 -15.79 13.63
C PHE A 127 -17.94 -14.58 14.56
N GLY A 128 -16.82 -13.97 14.94
CA GLY A 128 -16.77 -12.68 15.61
C GLY A 128 -15.90 -11.75 14.81
N ASN A 129 -16.51 -10.79 14.11
CA ASN A 129 -15.81 -9.65 13.54
C ASN A 129 -15.12 -8.88 14.67
N ALA A 130 -13.80 -8.86 14.68
CA ALA A 130 -13.00 -7.97 15.50
C ALA A 130 -12.26 -7.01 14.57
N ASP A 131 -12.76 -5.78 14.58
CA ASP A 131 -12.14 -4.57 14.08
C ASP A 131 -10.77 -4.39 14.75
N ASN A 132 -9.69 -4.75 14.05
CA ASN A 132 -8.33 -4.64 14.57
C ASN A 132 -7.55 -3.65 13.70
N SER A 133 -7.64 -2.38 14.09
CA SER A 133 -6.54 -1.44 13.93
C SER A 133 -5.39 -1.89 14.84
N GLU A 134 -4.70 -2.97 14.48
CA GLU A 134 -3.43 -3.31 15.09
C GLU A 134 -2.34 -2.52 14.36
N ASN A 135 -1.70 -1.62 15.11
CA ASN A 135 -0.40 -1.10 14.71
C ASN A 135 0.54 -2.31 14.66
N ASP A 136 0.77 -2.84 13.46
CA ASP A 136 1.71 -3.92 13.25
C ASP A 136 3.10 -3.43 13.70
N ASP A 137 3.55 -3.93 14.86
CA ASP A 137 4.85 -3.61 15.42
C ASP A 137 5.94 -4.35 14.63
N TYR A 138 6.41 -3.71 13.57
CA TYR A 138 7.47 -4.21 12.72
C TYR A 138 8.88 -4.05 13.31
N SER A 139 9.01 -3.65 14.59
CA SER A 139 10.31 -3.50 15.26
C SER A 139 11.07 -4.82 15.44
N GLY A 140 10.41 -5.96 15.23
CA GLY A 140 11.01 -7.29 15.23
C GLY A 140 11.56 -7.76 13.87
N ILE A 141 11.42 -6.96 12.80
CA ILE A 141 12.00 -7.32 11.50
C ILE A 141 13.49 -6.98 11.50
N ASP A 142 14.32 -8.02 11.44
CA ASP A 142 15.76 -7.91 11.23
C ASP A 142 16.06 -7.63 9.75
N PHE A 143 16.47 -6.39 9.43
CA PHE A 143 16.85 -5.96 8.09
C PHE A 143 18.33 -6.20 7.75
N ASP A 144 19.10 -6.83 8.64
CA ASP A 144 20.53 -7.08 8.44
C ASP A 144 20.81 -8.12 7.33
N PHE A 145 19.79 -8.73 6.74
CA PHE A 145 19.93 -9.55 5.53
C PHE A 145 20.31 -8.72 4.29
N ILE A 146 20.04 -7.40 4.28
CA ILE A 146 20.47 -6.48 3.22
C ILE A 146 21.86 -5.93 3.58
N GLY A 147 22.83 -6.84 3.76
CA GLY A 147 24.24 -6.49 4.00
C GLY A 147 24.95 -6.10 2.70
N GLY A 148 25.77 -5.04 2.79
CA GLY A 148 26.57 -4.47 1.71
C GLY A 148 27.84 -5.21 1.32
#